data_AF-A0A1V8NU14-F1
#
_entry.id   AF-A0A1V8NU14-F1
#
_cell.length_a   1.000
_cell.length_b   1.000
_cell.length_c   1.000
_cell.angle_alpha   90.00
_cell.angle_beta   90.00
_cell.angle_gamma   90.00
#
_symmetry.space_group_name_H-M   'P 1'
#
loop_
_entity.id
_entity.type
_entity.pdbx_description
1 polymer ?
#
loop_
_entity_poly.entity_id
_entity_poly.type
_entity_poly.pdbx_seq_one_letter_code
_entity_poly.pdbx_strand_id
1 'polypeptide(L)'
;MAMIHDEKAQKLEQAGLYRRAAARWLTVLDGYRDASSREWVVRRRLWCLQQAEVPRPVTETFGDIRQAATALQKKMGLWQPDGDAFRTVKKHSSRK
;
A
#
# COMPACT_ATOMS: atom_id res chain seq x y z
N MET A 1 -10.19 -9.10 -32.47
CA MET A 1 -10.27 -8.82 -31.02
C MET A 1 -9.91 -7.36 -30.81
N ALA A 2 -10.84 -6.53 -30.33
CA ALA A 2 -10.56 -5.13 -30.05
C ALA A 2 -9.75 -5.03 -28.75
N MET A 3 -8.51 -4.54 -28.83
CA MET A 3 -7.66 -4.31 -27.67
C MET A 3 -7.92 -2.89 -27.16
N ILE A 4 -8.36 -2.74 -25.91
CA ILE A 4 -8.69 -1.42 -25.34
C ILE A 4 -7.46 -0.81 -24.67
N HIS A 5 -7.26 0.49 -24.91
CA HIS A 5 -6.17 1.26 -24.34
C HIS A 5 -6.73 2.31 -23.37
N ASP A 6 -6.36 2.23 -22.09
CA ASP A 6 -6.60 3.28 -21.08
C ASP A 6 -5.29 3.52 -20.33
N GLU A 7 -4.69 4.70 -20.55
CA GLU A 7 -3.36 5.03 -20.01
C GLU A 7 -3.32 4.93 -18.49
N LYS A 8 -4.41 5.33 -17.82
CA LYS A 8 -4.49 5.36 -16.36
C LYS A 8 -4.55 3.94 -15.79
N ALA A 9 -5.36 3.07 -16.39
CA ALA A 9 -5.45 1.67 -15.99
C ALA A 9 -4.10 0.97 -16.18
N GLN A 10 -3.43 1.20 -17.30
CA GLN A 10 -2.13 0.57 -17.59
C GLN A 10 -1.02 1.07 -16.67
N LYS A 11 -0.95 2.38 -16.38
CA LYS A 11 0.00 2.91 -15.38
C LYS A 11 -0.23 2.31 -13.99
N LEU A 12 -1.48 2.07 -13.60
CA LEU A 12 -1.81 1.41 -12.34
C LEU A 12 -1.41 -0.07 -12.33
N GLU A 13 -1.55 -0.79 -13.45
CA GLU A 13 -1.06 -2.16 -13.61
C GLU A 13 0.46 -2.23 -13.51
N GLN A 14 1.18 -1.33 -14.19
CA GLN A 14 2.64 -1.25 -14.13
C GLN A 14 3.15 -0.92 -12.72
N ALA A 15 2.42 -0.11 -11.96
CA ALA A 15 2.72 0.20 -10.57
C ALA A 15 2.33 -0.91 -9.58
N GLY A 16 1.77 -2.04 -10.04
CA GLY A 16 1.30 -3.14 -9.18
C GLY A 16 0.06 -2.79 -8.33
N LEU A 17 -0.62 -1.67 -8.62
CA LEU A 17 -1.79 -1.21 -7.89
C LEU A 17 -3.07 -1.85 -8.42
N TYR A 18 -3.11 -3.18 -8.43
CA TYR A 18 -4.10 -3.96 -9.16
C TYR A 18 -5.55 -3.74 -8.74
N ARG A 19 -5.84 -3.47 -7.45
CA ARG A 19 -7.20 -3.10 -7.01
C ARG A 19 -7.69 -1.79 -7.62
N ARG A 20 -6.79 -0.79 -7.72
CA ARG A 20 -7.10 0.52 -8.32
C ARG A 20 -7.23 0.38 -9.83
N ALA A 21 -6.37 -0.43 -10.46
CA ALA A 21 -6.48 -0.76 -11.88
C ALA A 21 -7.83 -1.41 -12.20
N ALA A 22 -8.27 -2.41 -11.40
CA ALA A 22 -9.56 -3.07 -11.58
C ALA A 22 -10.76 -2.11 -11.47
N ALA A 23 -10.70 -1.14 -10.54
CA ALA A 23 -11.72 -0.10 -10.43
C ALA A 23 -11.72 0.83 -11.67
N ARG A 24 -10.55 1.19 -12.19
CA ARG A 24 -10.45 1.97 -13.44
C ARG A 24 -11.01 1.20 -14.63
N TRP A 25 -10.67 -0.08 -14.78
CA TRP A 25 -11.23 -0.93 -15.84
C TRP A 25 -12.76 -1.05 -15.77
N LEU A 26 -13.35 -1.01 -14.57
CA LEU A 26 -14.81 -0.95 -14.43
C LEU A 26 -15.37 0.36 -15.02
N THR A 27 -14.75 1.51 -14.72
CA THR A 27 -15.20 2.78 -15.33
C THR A 27 -15.01 2.82 -16.84
N VAL A 28 -13.98 2.13 -17.37
CA VAL A 28 -13.76 1.99 -18.81
C VAL A 28 -14.86 1.13 -19.43
N LEU A 29 -15.26 0.04 -18.76
CA LEU A 29 -16.33 -0.85 -19.22
C LEU A 29 -17.66 -0.11 -19.44
N ASP A 30 -17.99 0.84 -18.56
CA ASP A 30 -19.22 1.64 -18.66
C ASP A 30 -19.26 2.52 -19.93
N GLY A 31 -18.10 2.88 -20.48
CA GLY A 31 -17.98 3.70 -21.70
C GLY A 31 -18.13 2.93 -23.01
N TYR A 32 -18.06 1.60 -23.02
CA TYR A 32 -18.13 0.78 -24.24
C TYR A 32 -19.43 -0.01 -24.35
N ARG A 33 -20.06 0.07 -25.52
CA ARG A 33 -21.29 -0.69 -25.87
C ARG A 33 -21.01 -1.96 -26.67
N ASP A 34 -19.86 -2.05 -27.34
CA ASP A 34 -19.52 -3.21 -28.17
C ASP A 34 -19.22 -4.45 -27.32
N ALA A 35 -19.84 -5.59 -27.65
CA ALA A 35 -19.70 -6.83 -26.91
C ALA A 35 -18.23 -7.30 -26.82
N SER A 36 -17.51 -7.29 -27.93
CA SER A 36 -16.10 -7.73 -27.97
C SER A 36 -15.17 -6.85 -27.13
N SER A 37 -15.43 -5.55 -27.12
CA SER A 37 -14.69 -4.56 -26.33
C SER A 37 -14.96 -4.77 -24.83
N ARG A 38 -16.24 -4.99 -24.47
CA ARG A 38 -16.65 -5.27 -23.10
C ARG A 38 -16.04 -6.55 -22.56
N GLU A 39 -16.06 -7.64 -23.34
CA GLU A 39 -15.45 -8.92 -22.95
C GLU A 39 -13.96 -8.77 -22.66
N TRP A 40 -13.22 -8.01 -23.47
CA TRP A 40 -11.80 -7.77 -23.25
C TRP A 40 -11.55 -7.03 -21.93
N VAL A 41 -12.31 -5.96 -21.66
CA VAL A 41 -12.19 -5.19 -20.41
C VAL A 41 -12.56 -6.01 -19.19
N VAL A 42 -13.62 -6.82 -19.27
CA VAL A 42 -14.03 -7.73 -18.19
C VAL A 42 -12.91 -8.72 -17.88
N ARG A 43 -12.32 -9.34 -18.91
CA ARG A 43 -11.19 -10.27 -18.75
C ARG A 43 -9.98 -9.58 -18.13
N ARG A 44 -9.66 -8.36 -18.56
CA ARG A 44 -8.54 -7.59 -18.00
C ARG A 44 -8.77 -7.22 -16.54
N ARG A 45 -9.98 -6.79 -16.19
CA ARG A 45 -10.39 -6.51 -14.81
C ARG A 45 -10.27 -7.74 -13.91
N LEU A 46 -10.74 -8.89 -14.37
CA LEU A 46 -10.62 -10.15 -13.63
C LEU A 46 -9.16 -10.52 -13.37
N TRP A 47 -8.28 -10.36 -14.37
CA TRP A 47 -6.86 -10.57 -14.20
C TRP A 47 -6.27 -9.64 -13.12
N CYS A 48 -6.61 -8.35 -13.11
CA CYS A 48 -6.19 -7.45 -12.03
C CYS A 48 -6.70 -7.90 -10.64
N LEU A 49 -7.93 -8.40 -10.53
CA LEU A 49 -8.46 -8.88 -9.26
C LEU A 49 -7.69 -10.11 -8.75
N GLN A 50 -7.35 -11.05 -9.64
CA GLN A 50 -6.52 -12.21 -9.29
C GLN A 50 -5.13 -11.79 -8.82
N GLN A 51 -4.49 -10.82 -9.50
CA GLN A 51 -3.20 -10.27 -9.05
C GLN A 51 -3.30 -9.56 -7.70
N ALA A 52 -4.47 -8.98 -7.38
CA ALA A 52 -4.72 -8.32 -6.11
C ALA A 52 -5.07 -9.27 -4.95
N GLU A 53 -5.48 -10.50 -5.25
CA GLU A 53 -5.72 -11.58 -4.28
C GLU A 53 -4.42 -12.22 -3.80
N VAL A 54 -3.32 -12.08 -4.55
CA VAL A 54 -1.99 -12.50 -4.10
C VAL A 54 -1.75 -11.86 -2.73
N PRO A 55 -1.62 -12.67 -1.65
CA PRO A 55 -1.51 -12.14 -0.31
C PRO A 55 -0.33 -11.19 -0.27
N ARG A 56 -0.58 -9.95 0.19
CA ARG A 56 0.51 -9.02 0.45
C ARG A 56 1.50 -9.75 1.36
N PRO A 57 2.81 -9.68 1.09
CA PRO A 57 3.79 -10.24 2.00
C PRO A 57 3.47 -9.71 3.38
N VAL A 58 3.31 -10.62 4.34
CA VAL A 58 3.06 -10.26 5.73
C VAL A 58 4.21 -9.35 6.10
N THR A 59 3.94 -8.07 6.32
CA THR A 59 4.93 -7.19 6.93
C THR A 59 5.15 -7.77 8.32
N GLU A 60 6.27 -8.47 8.50
CA GLU A 60 6.69 -8.97 9.80
C GLU A 60 6.75 -7.78 10.74
N THR A 61 5.66 -7.62 11.47
CA THR A 61 5.53 -6.55 12.43
C THR A 61 6.24 -7.11 13.63
N PHE A 62 7.49 -6.70 13.85
CA PHE A 62 8.29 -7.00 15.05
C PHE A 62 7.69 -6.34 16.31
N GLY A 63 6.35 -6.33 16.43
CA GLY A 63 5.58 -5.76 17.51
C GLY A 63 5.95 -6.43 18.84
N ASP A 64 6.16 -7.74 18.82
CA ASP A 64 6.55 -8.50 20.01
C ASP A 64 7.92 -8.06 20.53
N ILE A 65 8.90 -7.86 19.62
CA ILE A 65 10.23 -7.33 19.98
C ILE A 65 10.09 -5.92 20.55
N ARG A 66 9.28 -5.06 19.92
CA ARG A 66 9.02 -3.69 20.40
C ARG A 66 8.39 -3.69 21.79
N GLN A 67 7.41 -4.56 22.03
CA GLN A 67 6.72 -4.69 23.32
C GLN A 67 7.68 -5.18 24.39
N ALA A 68 8.46 -6.23 24.12
CA ALA A 68 9.47 -6.77 25.03
C ALA A 68 10.52 -5.72 25.40
N ALA A 69 11.05 -5.00 24.41
CA ALA A 69 12.00 -3.91 24.63
C ALA A 69 11.38 -2.78 25.48
N THR A 70 10.14 -2.38 25.19
CA THR A 70 9.42 -1.34 25.95
C THR A 70 9.18 -1.76 27.40
N ALA A 71 8.78 -3.02 27.62
CA ALA A 71 8.56 -3.56 28.97
C ALA A 71 9.86 -3.59 29.78
N LEU A 72 10.97 -3.98 29.15
CA LEU A 72 12.29 -3.95 29.78
C LEU A 72 12.72 -2.52 30.14
N GLN A 73 12.55 -1.57 29.22
CA GLN A 73 12.85 -0.14 29.47
C GLN A 73 12.06 0.39 30.68
N LYS A 74 10.77 0.03 30.80
CA LYS A 74 9.94 0.41 31.96
C LYS A 74 10.46 -0.21 33.25
N LYS A 75 10.79 -1.51 33.23
CA LYS A 75 11.34 -2.23 34.39
C LYS A 75 12.68 -1.65 34.87
N MET A 76 13.50 -1.16 33.93
CA MET A 76 14.80 -0.54 34.21
C MET A 76 14.71 0.95 34.58
N GLY A 77 13.52 1.56 34.55
CA GLY A 77 13.35 3.00 34.77
C GLY A 77 13.93 3.89 33.66
N LEU A 78 14.26 3.31 32.50
CA LEU A 78 14.84 4.01 31.35
C LEU A 78 13.77 4.50 30.36
N TRP A 79 12.51 4.15 30.59
CA TRP A 79 11.43 4.50 29.68
C TRP A 79 11.08 5.98 29.77
N GLN A 80 11.13 6.66 28.63
CA GLN A 80 10.61 8.01 28.44
C GLN A 80 9.70 8.03 27.19
N PRO A 81 8.71 8.95 27.14
CA PRO A 81 7.94 9.20 25.93
C PRO A 81 8.87 9.47 24.73
N ASP A 82 8.45 9.04 23.54
CA ASP A 82 9.13 9.32 22.27
C ASP A 82 10.63 8.91 22.15
N GLY A 83 11.10 8.08 23.08
CA GLY A 83 12.48 7.59 23.13
C GLY A 83 13.49 8.65 23.60
N ASP A 84 13.04 9.71 24.27
CA ASP A 84 13.87 10.82 24.71
C ASP A 84 15.05 10.39 25.60
N ALA A 85 14.91 9.29 26.34
CA ALA A 85 15.99 8.69 27.13
C ALA A 85 17.27 8.38 26.34
N PHE A 86 17.15 8.18 25.03
CA PHE A 86 18.25 7.81 24.14
C PHE A 86 18.60 8.90 23.12
N ARG A 87 17.88 10.03 23.11
CA ARG A 87 18.14 11.15 22.18
C ARG A 87 19.20 12.07 22.77
N THR A 88 20.41 12.02 22.24
CA THR A 88 21.57 12.82 22.72
C THR A 88 21.66 14.23 22.11
N VAL A 89 20.69 14.63 21.28
CA VAL A 89 20.75 15.92 20.58
C VAL A 89 20.49 17.06 21.57
N LYS A 90 21.56 17.80 21.93
CA LYS A 90 21.47 19.02 22.72
C LYS A 90 20.54 20.00 21.98
N LYS A 91 19.37 20.31 22.56
CA LYS A 91 18.54 21.43 22.08
C LYS A 91 19.40 22.69 22.16
N HIS A 92 19.86 23.21 21.02
CA HIS A 92 20.47 24.53 20.97
C HIS A 92 19.43 25.52 21.46
N SER A 93 19.65 26.11 22.65
CA SER A 93 18.81 27.21 23.09
C SER A 93 19.01 28.34 22.10
N SER A 94 17.94 28.72 21.40
CA SER A 94 17.93 29.97 20.67
C SER A 94 18.14 31.08 21.69
N ARG A 95 19.35 31.66 21.70
CA ARG A 95 19.64 32.89 22.44
C ARG A 95 18.73 33.97 21.88
N LYS A 96 17.93 34.57 22.78
CA LYS A 96 17.18 35.80 22.56
C LYS A 96 18.12 36.93 22.16
#